data_AF-A0A7S0Y952-F1
#
_entry.id   AF-A0A7S0Y952-F1
#
_cell.length_a   1.000
_cell.length_b   1.000
_cell.length_c   1.000
_cell.angle_alpha   90.00
_cell.angle_beta   90.00
_cell.angle_gamma   90.00
#
_symmetry.space_group_name_H-M   'P 1'
#
loop_
_entity.id
_entity.type
_entity.pdbx_description
1 polymer ?
#
loop_
_entity_poly.entity_id
_entity_poly.type
_entity_poly.pdbx_seq_one_letter_code
_entity_poly.pdbx_strand_id
1 'polypeptide(L)'
;TDKVSKISLVDLAGSERASGTGATGGRLKEGAAINKSLSALGNCISALADHHEVGATKKDKGKNFIPYRDSVLTWLLKESLGGNAKTIMIAALSPADINYEETLSTLRYADRAKQIVNAAVVNEDPNEKMIRELKEEVERLRALTAG
;
A
#
# COMPACT_ATOMS: atom_id res chain seq x y z
N THR A 1 24.80 14.08 -2.97
CA THR A 1 23.72 13.11 -3.20
C THR A 1 22.44 13.78 -2.83
N ASP A 2 21.78 14.30 -3.84
CA ASP A 2 20.45 14.88 -3.75
C ASP A 2 19.46 13.75 -3.52
N LYS A 3 18.71 13.89 -2.42
CA LYS A 3 17.73 12.91 -1.97
C LYS A 3 16.36 13.36 -2.45
N VAL A 4 15.56 12.41 -2.92
CA VAL A 4 14.19 12.68 -3.37
C VAL A 4 13.20 12.08 -2.38
N SER A 5 12.16 12.82 -2.05
CA SER A 5 11.06 12.33 -1.21
C SER A 5 9.72 12.56 -1.88
N LYS A 6 8.84 11.57 -1.79
CA LYS A 6 7.44 11.66 -2.22
C LYS A 6 6.55 11.58 -0.99
N ILE A 7 5.67 12.56 -0.82
CA ILE A 7 4.64 12.57 0.22
C ILE A 7 3.30 12.36 -0.48
N SER A 8 2.54 11.37 -0.01
CA SER A 8 1.21 11.07 -0.50
C SER A 8 0.21 11.26 0.64
N LEU A 9 -0.70 12.22 0.49
CA LEU A 9 -1.84 12.42 1.38
C LEU A 9 -3.08 11.88 0.66
N VAL A 10 -3.77 10.94 1.28
CA VAL A 10 -4.86 10.19 0.65
C VAL A 10 -6.07 10.28 1.54
N ASP A 11 -7.14 10.89 1.02
CA ASP A 11 -8.46 10.88 1.64
C ASP A 11 -9.30 9.79 0.95
N LEU A 12 -9.76 8.81 1.74
CA LEU A 12 -10.49 7.66 1.24
C LEU A 12 -12.00 7.93 1.30
N ALA A 13 -12.73 7.32 0.38
CA ALA A 13 -14.19 7.31 0.46
C ALA A 13 -14.67 6.56 1.72
N GLY A 14 -15.93 6.77 2.09
CA GLY A 14 -16.56 6.12 3.23
C GLY A 14 -16.48 4.60 3.16
N SER A 15 -16.10 3.97 4.28
CA SER A 15 -15.93 2.52 4.40
C SER A 15 -17.23 1.77 4.72
N GLU A 16 -18.35 2.50 4.86
CA GLU A 16 -19.64 1.95 5.20
C GLU A 16 -20.23 1.07 4.09
N ARG A 17 -20.97 0.05 4.50
CA ARG A 17 -21.60 -0.86 3.54
C ARG A 17 -22.77 -0.18 2.85
N ALA A 18 -22.86 -0.37 1.53
CA ALA A 18 -23.98 0.14 0.72
C ALA A 18 -25.37 -0.34 1.19
N SER A 19 -25.45 -1.49 1.88
CA SER A 19 -26.71 -1.99 2.46
C SER A 19 -27.22 -1.14 3.63
N GLY A 20 -26.35 -0.42 4.33
CA GLY A 20 -26.70 0.44 5.47
C GLY A 20 -27.20 1.83 5.05
N THR A 21 -27.02 2.22 3.79
CA THR A 21 -27.31 3.59 3.32
C THR A 21 -28.73 3.77 2.79
N GLY A 22 -29.49 2.68 2.59
CA GLY A 22 -30.82 2.72 1.97
C GLY A 22 -30.81 3.20 0.51
N ALA A 23 -29.64 3.25 -0.14
CA ALA A 23 -29.48 3.75 -1.49
C ALA A 23 -30.14 2.83 -2.54
N THR A 24 -30.92 3.42 -3.44
CA THR A 24 -31.59 2.70 -4.55
C THR A 24 -31.17 3.27 -5.91
N GLY A 25 -31.33 2.47 -6.97
CA GLY A 25 -31.10 2.90 -8.35
C GLY A 25 -29.67 3.36 -8.64
N GLY A 26 -29.52 4.59 -9.15
CA GLY A 26 -28.22 5.16 -9.52
C GLY A 26 -27.25 5.29 -8.34
N ARG A 27 -27.74 5.65 -7.15
CA ARG A 27 -26.93 5.77 -5.93
C ARG A 27 -26.36 4.43 -5.46
N LEU A 28 -27.09 3.34 -5.68
CA LEU A 28 -26.59 2.00 -5.39
C LEU A 28 -25.43 1.60 -6.33
N LYS A 29 -25.52 1.97 -7.61
CA LYS A 29 -24.44 1.74 -8.58
C LYS A 29 -23.18 2.53 -8.25
N GLU A 30 -23.35 3.78 -7.83
CA GLU A 30 -22.25 4.63 -7.35
C GLU A 30 -21.63 4.06 -6.07
N GLY A 31 -22.44 3.72 -5.07
CA GLY A 31 -21.98 3.11 -3.83
C GLY A 31 -21.26 1.78 -4.06
N ALA A 32 -21.67 0.99 -5.04
CA ALA A 32 -20.97 -0.23 -5.44
C ALA A 32 -19.60 0.04 -6.07
N ALA A 33 -19.47 1.11 -6.88
CA ALA A 33 -18.19 1.52 -7.46
C ALA A 33 -17.22 2.05 -6.39
N ILE A 34 -17.71 2.84 -5.43
CA ILE A 34 -16.94 3.31 -4.27
C ILE A 34 -16.43 2.13 -3.46
N ASN A 35 -17.33 1.19 -3.13
CA ASN A 35 -16.97 0.01 -2.35
C ASN A 35 -16.01 -0.93 -3.09
N LYS A 36 -15.95 -0.89 -4.43
CA LYS A 36 -15.03 -1.73 -5.20
C LYS A 36 -13.56 -1.41 -4.90
N SER A 37 -13.17 -0.13 -4.89
CA SER A 37 -11.79 0.26 -4.62
C SER A 37 -11.39 0.00 -3.16
N LEU A 38 -12.30 0.26 -2.22
CA LEU A 38 -12.08 -0.02 -0.79
C LEU A 38 -12.04 -1.52 -0.48
N SER A 39 -12.86 -2.33 -1.15
CA SER A 39 -12.80 -3.79 -1.04
C SER A 39 -11.48 -4.33 -1.60
N ALA A 40 -11.03 -3.83 -2.76
CA ALA A 40 -9.72 -4.19 -3.31
C ALA A 40 -8.58 -3.81 -2.35
N LEU A 41 -8.67 -2.64 -1.72
CA LEU A 41 -7.72 -2.21 -0.69
C LEU A 41 -7.72 -3.16 0.51
N GLY A 42 -8.90 -3.57 0.99
CA GLY A 42 -9.04 -4.55 2.07
C GLY A 42 -8.44 -5.92 1.73
N ASN A 43 -8.59 -6.36 0.48
CA ASN A 43 -7.97 -7.59 -0.02
C ASN A 43 -6.45 -7.48 -0.04
N CYS A 44 -5.89 -6.34 -0.50
CA CYS A 44 -4.45 -6.10 -0.48
C CYS A 44 -3.90 -6.11 0.95
N ILE A 45 -4.57 -5.43 1.88
CA ILE A 45 -4.16 -5.35 3.28
C ILE A 45 -4.19 -6.73 3.94
N SER A 46 -5.24 -7.51 3.69
CA SER A 46 -5.34 -8.86 4.24
C SER A 46 -4.23 -9.77 3.70
N ALA A 47 -4.01 -9.76 2.38
CA ALA A 47 -2.95 -10.54 1.75
C ALA A 47 -1.54 -10.15 2.24
N LEU A 48 -1.30 -8.87 2.52
CA LEU A 48 -0.03 -8.37 3.06
C LEU A 48 0.15 -8.73 4.54
N ALA A 49 -0.91 -8.64 5.34
CA ALA A 49 -0.88 -9.01 6.76
C ALA A 49 -0.55 -10.51 6.93
N ASP A 50 -1.23 -11.36 6.15
CA ASP A 50 -1.05 -12.82 6.19
C ASP A 50 0.37 -13.24 5.72
N HIS A 51 1.04 -12.42 4.91
CA HIS A 51 2.41 -12.68 4.40
C HIS A 51 3.48 -12.63 5.50
N HIS A 52 3.23 -11.86 6.55
CA HIS A 52 4.18 -11.61 7.63
C HIS A 52 3.93 -12.47 8.88
N GLU A 53 2.95 -13.37 8.86
CA GLU A 53 2.72 -14.28 9.99
C GLU A 53 3.90 -15.24 10.21
N VAL A 54 4.38 -15.27 11.46
CA VAL A 54 5.50 -16.08 11.93
C VAL A 54 5.08 -17.56 11.95
N GLY A 55 5.39 -18.28 10.87
CA GLY A 55 5.06 -19.71 10.73
C GLY A 55 4.86 -20.19 9.29
N ALA A 56 4.78 -19.27 8.32
CA ALA A 56 4.61 -19.63 6.92
C ALA A 56 5.80 -20.45 6.40
N THR A 57 5.53 -21.72 6.04
CA THR A 57 6.54 -22.63 5.51
C THR A 57 7.01 -22.15 4.13
N LYS A 58 8.24 -22.49 3.72
CA LYS A 58 8.79 -22.16 2.39
C LYS A 58 7.90 -22.62 1.21
N LYS A 59 6.93 -23.51 1.45
CA LYS A 59 5.96 -24.02 0.48
C LYS A 59 4.81 -23.03 0.19
N ASP A 60 4.49 -22.12 1.12
CA ASP A 60 3.42 -21.12 0.97
C ASP A 60 3.88 -19.81 0.29
N LYS A 61 5.19 -19.59 0.19
CA LYS A 61 5.79 -18.44 -0.52
C LYS A 61 5.46 -18.37 -2.01
N GLY A 62 4.89 -19.43 -2.58
CA GLY A 62 4.41 -19.49 -3.97
C GLY A 62 3.08 -18.79 -4.21
N LYS A 63 2.32 -18.44 -3.17
CA LYS A 63 1.04 -17.71 -3.25
C LYS A 63 1.17 -16.23 -2.84
N ASN A 64 2.34 -15.63 -3.07
CA ASN A 64 2.64 -14.20 -2.81
C ASN A 64 1.97 -13.25 -3.82
N PHE A 65 0.69 -13.44 -4.10
CA PHE A 65 -0.04 -12.54 -4.99
C PHE A 65 -0.78 -11.49 -4.18
N ILE A 66 -0.29 -10.24 -4.23
CA ILE A 66 -1.03 -9.10 -3.70
C ILE A 66 -1.83 -8.45 -4.84
N PRO A 67 -3.16 -8.35 -4.74
CA PRO A 67 -4.05 -7.96 -5.84
C PRO A 67 -4.07 -6.44 -6.11
N TYR A 68 -2.90 -5.79 -6.23
CA TYR A 68 -2.81 -4.35 -6.47
C TYR A 68 -3.53 -3.89 -7.73
N ARG A 69 -3.72 -4.79 -8.71
CA ARG A 69 -4.35 -4.49 -10.01
C ARG A 69 -5.88 -4.50 -9.98
N ASP A 70 -6.50 -4.93 -8.88
CA ASP A 70 -7.95 -5.06 -8.78
C ASP A 70 -8.66 -3.70 -8.75
N SER A 71 -7.94 -2.63 -8.40
CA SER A 71 -8.42 -1.25 -8.51
C SER A 71 -7.29 -0.27 -8.86
N VAL A 72 -7.67 0.88 -9.42
CA VAL A 72 -6.73 1.99 -9.66
C VAL A 72 -6.14 2.49 -8.33
N LEU A 73 -6.95 2.56 -7.28
CA LEU A 73 -6.52 2.99 -5.94
C LEU A 73 -5.39 2.10 -5.42
N THR A 74 -5.58 0.78 -5.39
CA THR A 74 -4.55 -0.16 -4.92
C THR A 74 -3.31 -0.15 -5.80
N TRP A 75 -3.45 0.15 -7.08
CA TRP A 75 -2.32 0.25 -7.98
C TRP A 75 -1.46 1.49 -7.68
N LEU A 76 -2.12 2.64 -7.44
CA LEU A 76 -1.45 3.88 -7.03
C LEU A 76 -0.77 3.75 -5.66
N LEU A 77 -1.39 3.01 -4.74
CA LEU A 77 -0.89 2.81 -3.37
C LEU A 77 0.08 1.63 -3.22
N LYS A 78 0.46 0.97 -4.32
CA LYS A 78 1.37 -0.18 -4.30
C LYS A 78 2.70 0.11 -3.60
N GLU A 79 3.26 1.30 -3.76
CA GLU A 79 4.49 1.69 -3.04
C GLU A 79 4.24 1.94 -1.55
N SER A 80 3.05 2.44 -1.21
CA SER A 80 2.64 2.76 0.15
C SER A 80 2.33 1.52 0.99
N LEU A 81 1.96 0.39 0.39
CA LEU A 81 1.56 -0.83 1.11
C LEU A 81 2.53 -1.95 0.75
N GLY A 82 3.38 -2.39 1.69
CA GLY A 82 4.40 -3.42 1.47
C GLY A 82 5.57 -3.00 0.57
N GLY A 83 5.71 -1.70 0.28
CA GLY A 83 6.71 -1.15 -0.64
C GLY A 83 7.73 -0.21 0.03
N ASN A 84 8.33 0.65 -0.79
CA ASN A 84 9.30 1.65 -0.36
C ASN A 84 8.61 2.95 0.07
N ALA A 85 7.95 2.91 1.22
CA ALA A 85 7.31 4.08 1.81
C ALA A 85 7.23 3.97 3.33
N LYS A 86 7.27 5.11 4.02
CA LYS A 86 6.83 5.20 5.41
C LYS A 86 5.34 5.50 5.40
N THR A 87 4.54 4.54 5.84
CA THR A 87 3.08 4.61 5.72
C THR A 87 2.43 4.72 7.07
N ILE A 88 1.48 5.65 7.17
CA ILE A 88 0.65 5.89 8.34
C ILE A 88 -0.79 5.76 7.88
N MET A 89 -1.58 4.97 8.61
CA MET A 89 -3.02 4.88 8.42
C MET A 89 -3.72 5.56 9.59
N ILE A 90 -4.67 6.45 9.30
CA ILE A 90 -5.53 7.09 10.29
C ILE A 90 -6.92 6.46 10.17
N ALA A 91 -7.35 5.77 11.22
CA ALA A 91 -8.70 5.21 11.31
C ALA A 91 -9.63 6.24 11.95
N ALA A 92 -10.51 6.85 11.16
CA ALA A 92 -11.53 7.76 11.65
C ALA A 92 -12.76 6.96 12.13
N LEU A 93 -13.14 7.15 13.39
CA LEU A 93 -14.18 6.38 14.07
C LEU A 93 -15.25 7.29 14.66
N SER A 94 -16.48 6.80 14.73
CA SER A 94 -17.58 7.48 15.42
C SER A 94 -17.77 6.87 16.81
N PRO A 95 -17.88 7.68 17.88
CA PRO A 95 -18.15 7.16 19.22
C PRO A 95 -19.63 6.81 19.46
N ALA A 96 -20.51 7.02 18.48
CA ALA A 96 -21.95 6.81 18.64
C ALA A 96 -22.33 5.33 18.55
N ASP A 97 -23.19 4.86 19.45
CA ASP A 97 -23.64 3.46 19.52
C ASP A 97 -24.28 2.97 18.22
N ILE A 98 -24.97 3.86 17.49
CA ILE A 98 -25.58 3.54 16.18
C ILE A 98 -24.55 3.11 15.13
N ASN A 99 -23.28 3.48 15.30
CA ASN A 99 -22.18 3.21 14.39
C ASN A 99 -21.25 2.10 14.91
N TYR A 100 -21.67 1.34 15.93
CA TYR A 100 -20.85 0.31 16.55
C TYR A 100 -20.26 -0.69 15.54
N GLU A 101 -21.09 -1.22 14.63
CA GLU A 101 -20.66 -2.23 13.64
C GLU A 101 -19.64 -1.69 12.63
N GLU A 102 -19.83 -0.45 12.16
CA GLU A 102 -18.90 0.19 11.23
C GLU A 102 -17.59 0.56 11.95
N THR A 103 -17.67 1.06 13.19
CA THR A 103 -16.51 1.37 14.04
C THR A 103 -15.67 0.12 14.30
N LEU A 104 -16.31 -1.00 14.65
CA LEU A 104 -15.63 -2.27 14.85
C LEU A 104 -14.99 -2.79 13.56
N SER A 105 -15.68 -2.62 12.42
CA SER A 105 -15.15 -3.00 11.10
C SER A 105 -13.89 -2.20 10.75
N THR A 106 -13.90 -0.89 10.94
CA THR A 106 -12.74 -0.01 10.72
C THR A 106 -11.58 -0.33 11.67
N LEU A 107 -11.85 -0.63 12.94
CA LEU A 107 -10.82 -1.06 13.89
C LEU A 107 -10.14 -2.37 13.49
N ARG A 108 -10.91 -3.39 13.08
CA ARG A 108 -10.36 -4.66 12.57
C ARG A 108 -9.52 -4.46 11.32
N TYR A 109 -9.94 -3.54 10.45
CA TYR A 109 -9.20 -3.18 9.26
C TYR A 109 -7.85 -2.53 9.60
N ALA A 110 -7.85 -1.58 10.53
CA ALA A 110 -6.63 -0.93 11.02
C ALA A 110 -5.67 -1.92 11.71
N ASP A 111 -6.21 -2.87 12.48
CA ASP A 111 -5.43 -3.92 13.14
C ASP A 111 -4.70 -4.82 12.12
N ARG A 112 -5.37 -5.19 11.02
CA ARG A 112 -4.70 -5.90 9.91
C ARG A 112 -3.65 -5.02 9.22
N ALA A 113 -3.98 -3.77 8.93
CA ALA A 113 -3.05 -2.84 8.28
C ALA A 113 -1.77 -2.63 9.09
N LYS A 114 -1.85 -2.69 10.43
CA LYS A 114 -0.71 -2.61 11.34
C LYS A 114 0.30 -3.76 11.16
N GLN A 115 -0.12 -4.91 10.66
CA GLN A 115 0.78 -6.07 10.44
C GLN A 115 1.60 -5.93 9.16
N ILE A 116 1.30 -4.96 8.29
CA ILE A 116 2.01 -4.75 7.04
C ILE A 116 3.39 -4.16 7.34
N VAL A 117 4.44 -4.79 6.82
CA VAL A 117 5.81 -4.30 6.94
C VAL A 117 6.26 -3.69 5.61
N ASN A 118 6.62 -2.41 5.65
CA ASN A 118 7.22 -1.73 4.51
C ASN A 118 8.75 -1.78 4.56
N ALA A 119 9.39 -1.82 3.39
CA ALA A 119 10.85 -1.79 3.25
C ALA A 119 11.28 -0.40 2.73
N ALA A 120 11.18 0.61 3.59
CA ALA A 120 11.53 1.98 3.24
C ALA A 120 13.06 2.18 3.17
N VAL A 121 13.54 2.69 2.03
CA VAL A 121 14.94 3.04 1.75
C VAL A 121 15.04 4.51 1.31
N VAL A 122 16.23 5.10 1.45
CA VAL A 122 16.46 6.49 1.00
C VAL A 122 16.45 6.51 -0.53
N ASN A 123 15.58 7.33 -1.13
CA ASN A 123 15.61 7.51 -2.57
C ASN A 123 16.69 8.53 -2.95
N GLU A 124 17.54 8.13 -3.87
CA GLU A 124 18.52 8.99 -4.53
C GLU A 124 17.96 9.43 -5.89
N ASP A 125 18.37 10.60 -6.37
CA ASP A 125 18.06 11.01 -7.74
C ASP A 125 18.60 9.96 -8.73
N PRO A 126 17.77 9.41 -9.65
CA PRO A 126 18.19 8.38 -10.59
C PRO A 126 19.34 8.84 -11.49
N ASN A 127 19.37 10.12 -11.88
CA ASN A 127 20.43 10.68 -12.71
C ASN A 127 21.73 10.77 -11.92
N GLU A 128 21.68 11.22 -10.67
CA GLU A 128 22.90 11.26 -9.83
C GLU A 128 23.44 9.86 -9.55
N LYS A 129 22.55 8.90 -9.24
CA LYS A 129 22.95 7.50 -9.03
C LYS A 129 23.62 6.95 -10.28
N MET A 130 23.01 7.15 -11.46
CA MET A 130 23.56 6.73 -12.74
C MET A 130 24.92 7.40 -13.03
N ILE A 131 25.05 8.72 -12.80
CA ILE A 131 26.31 9.44 -13.01
C ILE A 131 27.41 8.90 -12.08
N ARG A 132 27.09 8.60 -10.82
CA ARG A 132 28.03 8.02 -9.86
C ARG A 132 28.50 6.63 -10.30
N GLU A 133 27.55 5.74 -10.60
CA GLU A 133 27.85 4.37 -11.07
C GLU A 133 28.68 4.39 -12.36
N LEU A 134 28.36 5.27 -13.31
CA LEU A 134 29.13 5.44 -14.54
C LEU A 134 30.54 5.98 -14.27
N LYS A 135 30.71 6.93 -13.34
CA LYS A 135 32.04 7.45 -12.99
C LYS A 135 32.91 6.38 -12.32
N GLU A 136 32.34 5.63 -11.38
CA GLU A 136 33.03 4.51 -10.72
C GLU A 136 33.45 3.43 -11.73
N GLU A 137 32.56 3.10 -12.67
CA GLU A 137 32.86 2.15 -13.74
C GLU A 137 33.96 2.66 -14.68
N VAL A 138 33.93 3.95 -15.05
CA VAL A 138 34.99 4.57 -15.87
C VAL A 138 36.34 4.53 -15.14
N GLU A 139 36.40 4.82 -13.84
CA GLU A 139 37.65 4.71 -13.08
C GLU A 139 38.16 3.28 -13.00
N ARG A 140 37.27 2.32 -12.75
CA ARG A 140 37.62 0.89 -12.73
C ARG A 140 38.21 0.43 -14.05
N LEU A 141 37.56 0.77 -15.16
CA LEU A 141 38.03 0.39 -16.50
C LEU A 141 39.36 1.07 -16.85
N ARG A 142 39.52 2.35 -16.53
CA ARG A 142 40.80 3.08 -16.73
C ARG A 142 41.95 2.44 -15.97
N ALA A 143 41.71 2.01 -14.72
CA ALA A 143 42.71 1.31 -13.91
C ALA A 143 43.12 -0.04 -14.51
N LEU A 144 42.20 -0.76 -15.15
CA LEU A 144 42.47 -2.03 -15.82
C LEU A 144 43.26 -1.89 -17.13
N THR A 145 43.06 -0.79 -17.86
CA THR A 145 43.76 -0.50 -19.13
C THR A 145 45.08 0.26 -18.96
N ALA A 146 45.37 0.74 -17.75
CA ALA A 146 46.60 1.47 -17.43
C ALA A 146 47.78 0.55 -17.04
N GLY A 147 47.61 -0.77 -17.15
CA GLY A 147 48.67 -1.78 -17.13
C GLY A 147 48.80 -2.45 -18.50
#